data_AF-A0A1D6XS17-F1
#
_entry.id   AF-A0A1D6XS17-F1
#
_cell.length_a   1.000
_cell.length_b   1.000
_cell.length_c   1.000
_cell.angle_alpha   90.00
_cell.angle_beta   90.00
_cell.angle_gamma   90.00
#
_symmetry.space_group_name_H-M   'P 1'
#
loop_
_entity.id
_entity.type
_entity.pdbx_description
1 polymer ?
#
loop_
_entity_poly.entity_id
_entity_poly.type
_entity_poly.pdbx_seq_one_letter_code
_entity_poly.pdbx_strand_id
1 'polypeptide(L)'
;MSDTTPLLFGLYEQASVGCGGAPSLWTHPADERLNINTLKYWSNLARTADEANLDLMFFGDVLGFYDVFGGSEAMALKWAVEAPANDPLTIIP
;
A
#
# COMPACT_ATOMS: atom_id res chain seq x y z
N MET A 1 -21.91 33.61 -0.73
CA MET A 1 -21.28 32.47 -0.01
C MET A 1 -20.39 31.81 -1.04
N SER A 2 -19.09 31.66 -0.79
CA SER A 2 -18.21 30.94 -1.72
C SER A 2 -18.65 29.48 -1.76
N ASP A 3 -18.85 28.92 -2.95
CA ASP A 3 -19.08 27.48 -3.10
C ASP A 3 -17.96 26.74 -2.38
N THR A 4 -18.34 25.84 -1.47
CA THR A 4 -17.38 24.99 -0.78
C THR A 4 -16.96 23.88 -1.74
N THR A 5 -15.72 23.94 -2.22
CA THR A 5 -15.13 22.83 -2.97
C THR A 5 -15.08 21.59 -2.05
N PRO A 6 -15.66 20.45 -2.46
CA PRO A 6 -15.63 19.24 -1.65
C PRO A 6 -14.18 18.72 -1.52
N LEU A 7 -13.86 18.16 -0.35
CA LEU A 7 -12.61 17.43 -0.16
C LEU A 7 -12.72 16.06 -0.83
N LEU A 8 -11.63 15.64 -1.47
CA LEU A 8 -11.47 14.28 -1.99
C LEU A 8 -10.65 13.45 -1.01
N PHE A 9 -11.13 12.26 -0.70
CA PHE A 9 -10.49 11.31 0.20
C PHE A 9 -10.05 10.08 -0.59
N GLY A 10 -8.75 9.84 -0.63
CA GLY A 10 -8.16 8.68 -1.28
C GLY A 10 -7.53 7.70 -0.30
N LEU A 11 -7.64 6.41 -0.58
CA LEU A 11 -6.86 5.37 0.09
C LEU A 11 -5.53 5.21 -0.62
N TYR A 12 -4.43 5.51 0.07
CA TYR A 12 -3.09 5.24 -0.43
C TYR A 12 -2.68 3.80 -0.12
N GLU A 13 -2.31 3.06 -1.16
CA GLU A 13 -1.81 1.69 -1.06
C GLU A 13 -0.61 1.47 -1.98
N GLN A 14 0.07 0.36 -1.77
CA GLN A 14 1.11 -0.13 -2.68
C GLN A 14 1.15 -1.63 -2.52
N ALA A 15 1.36 -2.35 -3.62
CA ALA A 15 1.34 -3.81 -3.63
C ALA A 15 2.62 -4.42 -3.03
N SER A 16 2.95 -4.02 -1.81
CA SER A 16 4.12 -4.46 -1.05
C SER A 16 3.86 -4.55 0.45
N VAL A 17 4.75 -5.21 1.18
CA VAL A 17 4.53 -5.52 2.61
C VAL A 17 4.82 -4.34 3.54
N GLY A 18 5.87 -3.56 3.35
CA GLY A 18 6.19 -2.43 4.24
C GLY A 18 5.93 -1.08 3.58
N CYS A 19 4.70 -0.83 3.11
CA CYS A 19 4.32 0.43 2.47
C CYS A 19 3.49 1.37 3.38
N GLY A 20 3.14 2.55 2.85
CA GLY A 20 2.21 3.50 3.50
C GLY A 20 2.86 4.40 4.56
N GLY A 21 4.17 4.58 4.52
CA GLY A 21 4.91 5.38 5.50
C GLY A 21 5.08 4.70 6.88
N ALA A 22 4.63 3.45 7.02
CA ALA A 22 4.68 2.68 8.26
C ALA A 22 5.26 1.27 8.03
N PRO A 23 6.56 1.16 7.67
CA PRO A 23 7.14 -0.07 7.13
C PRO A 23 7.19 -1.26 8.10
N SER A 24 6.99 -1.06 9.41
CA SER A 24 7.03 -2.13 10.41
C SER A 24 5.66 -2.63 10.88
N LEU A 25 4.55 -1.99 10.47
CA LEU A 25 3.22 -2.31 10.97
C LEU A 25 2.73 -3.72 10.57
N TRP A 26 3.29 -4.30 9.51
CA TRP A 26 3.01 -5.68 9.10
C TRP A 26 3.28 -6.73 10.17
N THR A 27 4.11 -6.41 11.17
CA THR A 27 4.38 -7.29 12.31
C THR A 27 3.28 -7.27 13.38
N HIS A 28 2.36 -6.31 13.31
CA HIS A 28 1.28 -6.18 14.28
C HIS A 28 0.27 -7.32 14.10
N PRO A 29 -0.24 -7.95 15.19
CA PRO A 29 -1.13 -9.11 15.07
C PRO A 29 -2.45 -8.87 14.33
N ALA A 30 -2.87 -7.61 14.19
CA ALA A 30 -4.08 -7.21 13.47
C ALA A 30 -3.83 -6.84 12.00
N ASP A 31 -2.56 -6.85 11.56
CA ASP A 31 -2.23 -6.53 10.17
C ASP A 31 -2.37 -7.79 9.30
N GLU A 32 -3.11 -7.67 8.20
CA GLU A 32 -3.39 -8.78 7.28
C GLU A 32 -2.58 -8.71 5.97
N ARG A 33 -1.64 -7.76 5.85
CA ARG A 33 -0.99 -7.46 4.56
C ARG A 33 -0.01 -8.51 4.07
N LEU A 34 0.32 -9.52 4.88
CA LEU A 34 1.02 -10.70 4.36
C LEU A 34 0.19 -11.45 3.31
N ASN A 35 -1.10 -11.12 3.14
CA ASN A 35 -1.98 -11.64 2.11
C ASN A 35 -2.02 -10.80 0.80
N ILE A 36 -1.12 -9.81 0.64
CA ILE A 36 -1.07 -8.93 -0.56
C ILE A 36 -0.91 -9.68 -1.90
N ASN A 37 -0.46 -10.93 -1.87
CA ASN A 37 -0.35 -11.79 -3.05
C ASN A 37 -1.68 -12.47 -3.43
N THR A 38 -2.80 -12.09 -2.79
CA THR A 38 -4.12 -12.64 -3.07
C THR A 38 -5.07 -11.58 -3.60
N LEU A 39 -5.83 -11.89 -4.64
CA LEU A 39 -6.91 -11.01 -5.13
C LEU A 39 -7.99 -10.78 -4.06
N LYS A 40 -8.17 -11.72 -3.13
CA LYS A 40 -9.13 -11.59 -2.02
C LYS A 40 -8.79 -10.41 -1.10
N TYR A 41 -7.51 -10.22 -0.78
CA TYR A 41 -7.06 -9.09 0.03
C TYR A 41 -7.47 -7.75 -0.63
N TRP A 42 -7.12 -7.58 -1.89
CA TRP A 42 -7.40 -6.34 -2.64
C TRP A 42 -8.89 -6.11 -2.89
N SER A 43 -9.64 -7.14 -3.28
CA SER A 43 -11.08 -7.01 -3.50
C SER A 43 -11.85 -6.70 -2.20
N ASN A 44 -11.40 -7.19 -1.06
CA ASN A 44 -11.96 -6.81 0.23
C ASN A 44 -11.61 -5.36 0.59
N LEU A 45 -10.36 -4.94 0.37
CA LEU A 45 -9.93 -3.56 0.64
C LEU A 45 -10.69 -2.54 -0.22
N ALA A 46 -10.88 -2.85 -1.51
CA ALA A 46 -11.67 -2.04 -2.43
C ALA A 46 -13.13 -1.93 -1.98
N ARG A 47 -13.73 -3.03 -1.50
CA ARG A 47 -15.09 -3.00 -0.92
C ARG A 47 -15.16 -2.10 0.32
N THR A 48 -14.18 -2.21 1.23
CA THR A 48 -14.11 -1.33 2.40
C THR A 48 -13.99 0.14 2.02
N ALA A 49 -13.16 0.46 1.01
CA ALA A 49 -12.99 1.83 0.52
C ALA A 49 -14.28 2.39 -0.10
N ASP A 50 -14.99 1.58 -0.88
CA ASP A 50 -16.28 1.92 -1.50
C ASP A 50 -17.38 2.13 -0.44
N GLU A 51 -17.49 1.23 0.54
CA GLU A 51 -18.42 1.36 1.68
C GLU A 51 -18.14 2.62 2.54
N ALA A 52 -16.88 3.06 2.58
CA ALA A 52 -16.46 4.29 3.25
C ALA A 52 -16.65 5.57 2.41
N ASN A 53 -17.14 5.46 1.16
CA ASN A 53 -17.27 6.56 0.18
C ASN A 53 -15.96 7.29 -0.10
N LEU A 54 -14.85 6.56 -0.21
CA LEU A 54 -13.59 7.14 -0.69
C LEU A 54 -13.66 7.37 -2.21
N ASP A 55 -13.09 8.49 -2.67
CA ASP A 55 -13.15 8.91 -4.06
C ASP A 55 -12.23 8.10 -4.98
N LEU A 56 -11.15 7.55 -4.42
CA LEU A 56 -10.15 6.80 -5.18
C LEU A 56 -9.31 5.87 -4.31
N MET A 57 -8.79 4.82 -4.94
CA MET A 57 -7.62 4.09 -4.45
C MET A 57 -6.41 4.52 -5.27
N PHE A 58 -5.36 4.97 -4.59
CA PHE A 58 -4.10 5.37 -5.20
C PHE A 58 -3.06 4.29 -4.95
N PHE A 59 -2.47 3.76 -6.02
CA PHE A 59 -1.39 2.78 -5.93
C PHE A 59 -0.03 3.44 -6.20
N GLY A 60 0.83 3.47 -5.19
CA GLY A 60 2.26 3.70 -5.37
C GLY A 60 2.95 2.46 -5.93
N ASP A 61 4.14 2.64 -6.50
CA ASP A 61 4.98 1.54 -6.98
C ASP A 61 6.47 1.91 -6.99
N VAL A 62 7.33 0.90 -6.86
CA VAL A 62 8.79 1.00 -6.99
C VAL A 62 9.34 -0.22 -7.73
N LEU A 63 10.34 0.03 -8.58
CA LEU A 63 11.00 -1.02 -9.37
C LEU A 63 12.34 -1.48 -8.78
N GLY A 64 12.73 -0.96 -7.62
CA GLY A 64 14.01 -1.24 -6.98
C GLY A 64 13.93 -1.12 -5.47
N PHE A 65 15.01 -1.50 -4.79
CA PHE A 65 15.10 -1.44 -3.33
C PHE A 65 15.76 -0.15 -2.86
N TYR A 66 15.40 0.28 -1.65
CA TYR A 66 16.11 1.34 -0.95
C TYR A 66 17.46 0.83 -0.45
N ASP A 67 18.55 1.33 -1.04
CA ASP A 67 19.93 0.85 -0.83
C ASP A 67 20.89 1.90 -0.23
N VAL A 68 20.42 3.14 -0.04
CA VAL A 68 21.26 4.24 0.48
C VAL A 68 21.70 3.98 1.92
N PHE A 69 20.77 3.57 2.79
CA PHE A 69 21.07 3.34 4.20
C PHE A 69 21.88 2.05 4.39
N GLY A 70 23.12 2.19 4.90
CA GLY A 70 24.04 1.07 5.04
C GLY A 70 24.70 0.63 3.74
N GLY A 71 24.52 1.38 2.64
CA GLY A 71 25.14 1.12 1.33
C GLY A 71 24.74 -0.21 0.70
N SER A 72 23.59 -0.77 1.08
CA SER A 72 22.97 -1.96 0.49
C SER A 72 21.48 -2.02 0.82
N GLU A 73 20.73 -2.80 0.07
CA GLU A 73 19.30 -3.08 0.25
C GLU A 73 18.98 -3.93 1.49
N ALA A 74 20.00 -4.45 2.18
CA ALA A 74 19.85 -5.46 3.23
C ALA A 74 18.88 -5.01 4.35
N MET A 75 18.89 -3.72 4.70
CA MET A 75 17.99 -3.19 5.73
C MET A 75 16.55 -3.01 5.22
N ALA A 76 16.38 -2.57 3.97
CA ALA A 76 15.07 -2.48 3.35
C ALA A 76 14.42 -3.87 3.26
N LEU A 77 15.16 -4.88 2.80
CA LEU A 77 14.68 -6.26 2.74
C LEU A 77 14.36 -6.84 4.13
N LYS A 78 15.24 -6.63 5.11
CA LYS A 78 15.05 -7.12 6.48
C LYS A 78 13.74 -6.61 7.10
N TRP A 79 13.38 -5.37 6.80
CA TRP A 79 12.19 -4.72 7.34
C TRP A 79 11.01 -4.68 6.37
N ALA A 80 11.15 -5.34 5.21
CA ALA A 80 10.15 -5.37 4.15
C ALA A 80 9.75 -3.97 3.62
N VAL A 81 10.65 -2.99 3.70
CA VAL A 81 10.39 -1.60 3.26
C VAL A 81 10.11 -1.58 1.77
N GLU A 82 8.84 -1.37 1.42
CA GLU A 82 8.32 -1.45 0.05
C GLU A 82 8.72 -2.73 -0.70
N ALA A 83 8.97 -3.82 0.03
CA ALA A 83 9.47 -5.07 -0.50
C ALA A 83 8.87 -6.27 0.26
N PRO A 84 8.57 -7.41 -0.40
CA PRO A 84 8.50 -7.57 -1.85
C PRO A 84 7.39 -6.68 -2.44
N ALA A 85 7.58 -6.19 -3.66
CA ALA A 85 6.59 -5.42 -4.41
C ALA A 85 6.10 -6.21 -5.63
N ASN A 86 4.78 -6.21 -5.85
CA ASN A 86 4.14 -6.76 -7.03
C ASN A 86 3.73 -5.62 -7.98
N ASP A 87 3.60 -5.92 -9.27
CA ASP A 87 3.00 -4.99 -10.23
C ASP A 87 1.53 -4.72 -9.85
N PRO A 88 1.15 -3.46 -9.54
CA PRO A 88 -0.21 -3.15 -9.11
C PRO A 88 -1.24 -3.34 -10.23
N LEU A 89 -0.84 -3.34 -11.50
CA LEU A 89 -1.75 -3.57 -12.63
C LEU A 89 -2.30 -5.01 -12.64
N THR A 90 -1.66 -5.94 -11.92
CA THR A 90 -2.17 -7.32 -11.78
C THR A 90 -3.40 -7.43 -10.87
N ILE A 91 -3.72 -6.37 -10.12
CA ILE A 91 -4.82 -6.31 -9.14
C ILE A 91 -6.07 -5.68 -9.76
N ILE A 92 -5.90 -4.82 -10.76
CA ILE A 92 -6.97 -4.04 -11.38
C ILE A 92 -7.59 -4.87 -12.51
N PRO A 93 -8.90 -5.18 -12.46
CA PRO A 93 -9.59 -5.97 -13.48
C PRO A 93 -9.80 -5.24 -14.81
#